data_AF-A0A2G6NIG5-F1
#
_entry.id   AF-A0A2G6NIG5-F1
#
_cell.length_a   1.000
_cell.length_b   1.000
_cell.length_c   1.000
_cell.angle_alpha   90.00
_cell.angle_beta   90.00
_cell.angle_gamma   90.00
#
_symmetry.space_group_name_H-M   'P 1'
#
loop_
_entity.id
_entity.type
_entity.pdbx_description
1 polymer ?
#
loop_
_entity_poly.entity_id
_entity_poly.type
_entity_poly.pdbx_seq_one_letter_code
_entity_poly.pdbx_strand_id
1 'polypeptide(L)'
;HWVREHSEATNTFDYVPFRQEITTDHEDGTSFSVVLHDNSTIQLHKADSSVTVTDRRQAIDNLERHKEKGRILTGLLYIDPESEDTHEILGTVKEPLNSLGKDELCPGSEALEKMNEGFRC
;
A
#
# COMPACT_ATOMS: atom_id res chain seq x y z
N HIS A 1 27.82 -31.73 4.54
CA HIS A 1 29.13 -31.06 4.73
C HIS A 1 29.40 -30.23 3.47
N TRP A 2 29.14 -28.92 3.50
CA TRP A 2 30.12 -27.82 3.72
C TRP A 2 30.90 -27.55 2.39
N VAL A 3 30.99 -26.36 1.79
CA VAL A 3 30.93 -24.97 2.29
C VAL A 3 30.49 -24.03 1.15
N ARG A 4 29.84 -22.93 1.53
CA ARG A 4 29.71 -21.69 0.75
C ARG A 4 31.09 -21.15 0.34
N GLU A 5 31.28 -20.90 -0.94
CA GLU A 5 32.38 -20.09 -1.49
C GLU A 5 31.76 -19.53 -2.79
N HIS A 6 31.32 -18.28 -2.89
CA HIS A 6 32.10 -17.09 -2.69
C HIS A 6 31.12 -15.92 -2.47
N SER A 7 30.99 -15.46 -1.23
CA SER A 7 30.47 -14.13 -0.94
C SER A 7 31.66 -13.18 -1.02
N GLU A 8 32.02 -12.73 -2.22
CA GLU A 8 32.84 -11.52 -2.34
C GLU A 8 31.95 -10.33 -1.96
N ALA A 9 31.86 -10.12 -0.65
CA ALA A 9 31.46 -8.86 -0.06
C ALA A 9 32.56 -7.83 -0.39
N THR A 10 32.59 -7.35 -1.64
CA THR A 10 33.11 -6.00 -1.86
C THR A 10 31.97 -5.08 -1.46
N ASN A 11 31.99 -4.76 -0.17
CA ASN A 11 31.19 -3.75 0.49
C ASN A 11 31.58 -2.39 -0.11
N THR A 12 31.24 -2.18 -1.38
CA THR A 12 31.19 -0.86 -1.99
C THR A 12 30.12 -0.17 -1.20
N PHE A 13 30.56 0.64 -0.24
CA PHE A 13 29.69 1.57 0.46
C PHE A 13 28.74 2.16 -0.56
N ASP A 14 27.44 1.85 -0.42
CA ASP A 14 26.36 2.37 -1.23
C ASP A 14 26.22 3.85 -0.86
N TYR A 15 27.21 4.64 -1.27
CA TYR A 15 27.28 6.06 -1.01
C TYR A 15 26.25 6.70 -1.92
N VAL A 16 25.05 6.92 -1.39
CA VAL A 16 24.04 7.76 -2.02
C VAL A 16 24.44 9.21 -1.74
N PRO A 17 25.05 9.93 -2.69
CA PRO A 17 25.39 11.33 -2.47
C PRO A 17 24.12 12.11 -2.15
N PHE A 18 24.19 13.02 -1.18
CA PHE A 18 23.14 14.00 -0.97
C PHE A 18 22.98 14.82 -2.25
N ARG A 19 21.88 14.59 -2.96
CA ARG A 19 21.46 15.40 -4.11
C ARG A 19 20.29 16.25 -3.67
N GLN A 20 20.22 17.47 -4.21
CA GLN A 20 19.13 18.40 -3.91
C GLN A 20 17.80 17.80 -4.40
N GLU A 21 16.75 17.88 -3.59
CA GLU A 21 15.42 17.44 -4.01
C GLU A 21 14.95 18.27 -5.22
N ILE A 22 14.43 17.59 -6.24
CA ILE A 22 13.84 18.25 -7.41
C ILE A 22 12.34 18.38 -7.12
N THR A 23 11.90 19.61 -6.84
CA THR A 23 10.48 19.93 -6.63
C THR A 23 9.91 20.59 -7.87
N THR A 24 8.72 20.17 -8.29
CA THR A 24 8.02 20.72 -9.45
C THR A 24 6.53 20.85 -9.13
N ASP A 25 5.94 22.01 -9.41
CA ASP A 25 4.50 22.26 -9.26
C ASP A 25 3.92 22.68 -10.61
N HIS A 26 2.88 21.96 -11.04
CA HIS A 26 2.29 22.11 -12.37
C HIS A 26 0.78 21.90 -12.31
N GLU A 27 0.08 22.58 -13.22
CA GLU A 27 -1.38 22.48 -13.36
C GLU A 27 -1.82 21.08 -13.79
N ASP A 28 -3.01 20.68 -13.35
CA ASP A 28 -3.61 19.40 -13.70
C ASP A 28 -3.80 19.28 -15.21
N GLY A 29 -3.61 18.07 -15.76
CA GLY A 29 -3.72 17.82 -17.20
C GLY A 29 -2.52 18.26 -18.04
N THR A 30 -1.47 18.84 -17.44
CA THR A 30 -0.28 19.28 -18.18
C THR A 30 0.83 18.22 -18.20
N SER A 31 1.61 18.22 -19.29
CA SER A 31 2.85 17.43 -19.41
C SER A 31 4.06 18.34 -19.31
N PHE A 32 5.05 17.95 -18.51
CA PHE A 32 6.26 18.74 -18.27
C PHE A 32 7.50 17.85 -18.18
N SER A 33 8.63 18.40 -18.63
CA SER A 33 9.92 17.72 -18.61
C SER A 33 10.69 18.09 -17.36
N VAL A 34 11.20 17.08 -16.65
CA VAL A 34 12.08 17.27 -15.50
C VAL A 34 13.44 16.68 -15.84
N VAL A 35 14.47 17.52 -15.74
CA VAL A 35 15.87 17.08 -15.89
C VAL A 35 16.36 16.57 -14.55
N LEU A 36 16.78 15.31 -14.51
CA LEU A 36 17.34 14.67 -13.34
C LEU A 36 18.82 15.03 -13.17
N HIS A 37 19.35 14.73 -11.99
CA HIS A 37 20.74 15.03 -11.62
C HIS A 37 21.80 14.33 -12.50
N ASP A 38 21.41 13.30 -13.23
CA ASP A 38 22.25 12.55 -14.18
C ASP A 38 22.12 13.07 -15.62
N ASN A 39 21.52 14.25 -15.81
CA ASN A 39 21.19 14.84 -17.11
C ASN A 39 20.16 14.05 -17.94
N SER A 40 19.55 12.99 -17.40
CA SER A 40 18.41 12.35 -18.05
C SER A 40 17.15 13.21 -17.91
N THR A 41 16.20 13.05 -18.83
CA THR A 41 14.94 13.80 -18.82
C THR A 41 13.77 12.85 -18.70
N ILE A 42 12.94 13.05 -17.68
CA ILE A 42 11.66 12.36 -17.53
C ILE A 42 10.53 13.29 -17.97
N GLN A 43 9.50 12.72 -18.60
CA GLN A 43 8.27 13.43 -18.92
C GLN A 43 7.19 13.03 -17.93
N LEU A 44 6.74 13.99 -17.13
CA LEU A 44 5.68 13.80 -16.17
C LEU A 44 4.38 14.39 -16.73
N HIS A 45 3.29 13.64 -16.64
CA HIS A 45 1.96 14.08 -17.03
C HIS A 45 1.07 14.07 -15.79
N LYS A 46 0.60 15.24 -15.37
CA LYS A 46 -0.34 15.32 -14.24
C LYS A 46 -1.73 14.92 -14.73
N ALA A 47 -2.32 13.91 -14.11
CA ALA A 47 -3.68 13.51 -14.42
C ALA A 47 -4.66 14.65 -14.09
N ASP A 48 -5.78 14.70 -14.81
CA ASP A 48 -6.89 15.61 -14.50
C ASP A 48 -7.53 15.20 -13.16
N SER A 49 -7.95 16.18 -12.36
CA SER A 49 -8.58 15.93 -11.06
C SER A 49 -9.98 15.30 -11.16
N SER A 50 -10.56 15.22 -12.36
CA SER A 50 -11.86 14.60 -12.63
C SER A 50 -11.83 13.08 -12.84
N VAL A 51 -10.67 12.43 -12.73
CA VAL A 51 -10.56 10.98 -12.99
C VAL A 51 -11.20 10.15 -11.87
N THR A 52 -12.31 9.50 -12.17
CA THR A 52 -12.95 8.52 -11.29
C THR A 52 -12.17 7.20 -11.29
N VAL A 53 -11.68 6.79 -10.12
CA VAL A 53 -10.83 5.59 -9.91
C VAL A 53 -11.57 4.44 -9.22
N THR A 54 -12.89 4.34 -9.37
CA THR A 54 -13.71 3.33 -8.68
C THR A 54 -14.03 2.08 -9.51
N ASP A 55 -13.51 1.99 -10.74
CA ASP A 55 -13.73 0.84 -11.63
C ASP A 55 -12.42 0.06 -11.84
N ARG A 56 -12.39 -1.16 -11.31
CA ARG A 56 -11.23 -2.06 -11.38
C ARG A 56 -10.86 -2.42 -12.82
N ARG A 57 -11.86 -2.62 -13.70
CA ARG A 57 -11.59 -2.97 -15.10
C ARG A 57 -10.97 -1.78 -15.83
N GLN A 58 -11.53 -0.59 -15.65
CA GLN A 58 -10.96 0.62 -16.22
C GLN A 58 -9.53 0.88 -15.74
N ALA A 59 -9.21 0.61 -14.47
CA ALA A 59 -7.86 0.75 -13.96
C ALA A 59 -6.86 -0.16 -14.70
N ILE A 60 -7.20 -1.43 -14.90
CA ILE A 60 -6.36 -2.40 -15.64
C ILE A 60 -6.23 -2.00 -17.11
N ASP A 61 -7.35 -1.64 -17.76
CA ASP A 61 -7.35 -1.22 -19.17
C ASP A 61 -6.51 0.04 -19.37
N ASN A 62 -6.59 1.00 -18.44
CA ASN A 62 -5.77 2.20 -18.46
C ASN A 62 -4.29 1.87 -18.25
N LEU A 63 -3.95 0.95 -17.35
CA LEU A 63 -2.57 0.53 -17.11
C LEU A 63 -1.95 -0.06 -18.38
N GLU A 64 -2.62 -1.03 -19.02
CA GLU A 64 -2.10 -1.65 -20.24
C GLU A 64 -2.06 -0.65 -21.42
N ARG A 65 -3.09 0.19 -21.59
CA ARG A 65 -3.11 1.23 -22.63
C ARG A 65 -1.97 2.24 -22.50
N HIS A 66 -1.59 2.61 -21.28
CA HIS A 66 -0.46 3.53 -21.07
C HIS A 66 0.87 2.83 -21.28
N LYS A 67 0.99 1.58 -20.84
CA LYS A 67 2.16 0.74 -21.05
C LYS A 67 2.45 0.49 -22.54
N GLU A 68 1.42 0.25 -23.35
CA GLU A 68 1.54 0.17 -24.82
C GLU A 68 2.08 1.46 -25.44
N LYS A 69 1.79 2.62 -24.82
CA LYS A 69 2.32 3.94 -25.23
C LYS A 69 3.71 4.23 -24.66
N GLY A 70 4.35 3.27 -23.98
CA GLY A 70 5.63 3.46 -23.29
C GLY A 70 5.55 4.40 -22.08
N ARG A 71 4.35 4.57 -21.51
CA ARG A 71 4.10 5.42 -20.34
C ARG A 71 3.82 4.56 -19.12
N ILE A 72 4.29 5.00 -17.95
CA ILE A 72 4.03 4.34 -16.68
C ILE A 72 2.99 5.17 -15.94
N LEU A 73 1.86 4.54 -15.61
CA LEU A 73 0.80 5.15 -14.81
C LEU A 73 1.22 5.12 -13.33
N THR A 74 1.09 6.23 -12.63
CA THR A 74 1.56 6.39 -11.24
C THR A 74 0.48 6.99 -10.34
N GLY A 75 0.50 6.69 -9.05
CA GLY A 75 -0.45 7.22 -8.05
C GLY A 75 -1.58 6.27 -7.70
N LEU A 76 -2.75 6.80 -7.35
CA LEU A 76 -3.94 6.01 -7.06
C LEU A 76 -4.59 5.54 -8.36
N LEU A 77 -4.60 4.22 -8.59
CA LEU A 77 -5.13 3.63 -9.81
C LEU A 77 -6.56 3.10 -9.64
N TYR A 78 -6.88 2.61 -8.45
CA TYR A 78 -8.18 2.04 -8.12
C TYR A 78 -8.44 2.17 -6.62
N ILE A 79 -9.68 2.49 -6.26
CA ILE A 79 -10.20 2.43 -4.89
C ILE A 79 -11.60 1.81 -4.90
N ASP A 80 -11.86 0.91 -3.97
CA ASP A 80 -13.20 0.36 -3.75
C ASP A 80 -13.84 1.07 -2.53
N PRO A 81 -14.81 1.99 -2.74
CA PRO A 81 -15.43 2.71 -1.63
C PRO A 81 -16.38 1.84 -0.79
N GLU A 82 -16.84 0.71 -1.34
CA GLU A 82 -17.78 -0.20 -0.66
C GLU A 82 -17.04 -1.36 0.04
N SER A 83 -15.70 -1.38 -0.01
CA SER A 83 -14.93 -2.41 0.67
C SER A 83 -15.09 -2.29 2.18
N GLU A 84 -15.63 -3.32 2.81
CA GLU A 84 -15.71 -3.43 4.26
C GLU A 84 -14.30 -3.45 4.88
N ASP A 85 -14.15 -2.80 6.02
CA ASP A 85 -12.90 -2.83 6.76
C ASP A 85 -12.67 -4.24 7.35
N THR A 86 -11.40 -4.62 7.50
CA THR A 86 -11.05 -5.95 8.04
C THR A 86 -11.64 -6.17 9.44
N HIS A 87 -11.76 -5.11 10.25
CA HIS A 87 -12.38 -5.21 11.56
C HIS A 87 -13.88 -5.47 11.50
N GLU A 88 -14.58 -4.93 10.49
CA GLU A 88 -16.01 -5.14 10.26
C GLU A 88 -16.28 -6.58 9.80
N ILE A 89 -15.50 -7.08 8.84
CA ILE A 89 -15.59 -8.46 8.33
C ILE A 89 -15.37 -9.48 9.46
N LEU A 90 -14.39 -9.23 10.32
CA LEU A 90 -14.04 -10.15 11.42
C LEU A 90 -14.92 -9.96 12.67
N GLY A 91 -15.85 -8.99 12.67
CA GLY A 91 -16.68 -8.66 13.83
C GLY A 91 -15.86 -8.27 15.07
N THR A 92 -14.68 -7.69 14.86
CA THR A 92 -13.77 -7.32 15.95
C THR A 92 -14.15 -5.98 16.57
N VAL A 93 -13.65 -5.74 17.78
CA VAL A 93 -13.85 -4.48 18.48
C VAL A 93 -13.09 -3.33 17.80
N LYS A 94 -13.59 -2.10 17.98
CA LYS A 94 -12.94 -0.88 17.46
C LYS A 94 -11.60 -0.57 18.13
N GLU A 95 -11.39 -1.12 19.31
CA GLU A 95 -10.18 -0.90 20.08
C GLU A 95 -9.03 -1.76 19.56
N PRO A 96 -7.79 -1.25 19.57
CA PRO A 96 -6.62 -2.04 19.20
C PRO A 96 -6.56 -3.34 20.01
N LEU A 97 -6.38 -4.48 19.32
CA LEU A 97 -6.32 -5.79 20.00
C LEU A 97 -5.18 -5.88 21.04
N ASN A 98 -4.13 -5.08 20.89
CA ASN A 98 -3.01 -5.02 21.83
C ASN A 98 -3.29 -4.18 23.09
N SER A 99 -4.36 -3.38 23.12
CA SER A 99 -4.80 -2.65 24.31
C SER A 99 -5.83 -3.42 25.14
N LEU A 100 -6.37 -4.53 24.61
CA LEU A 100 -7.35 -5.34 25.33
C LEU A 100 -6.73 -6.04 26.53
N GLY A 101 -7.35 -5.82 27.68
CA GLY A 101 -6.94 -6.40 28.96
C GLY A 101 -7.42 -7.84 29.14
N LYS A 102 -6.85 -8.52 30.13
CA LYS A 102 -7.25 -9.89 30.50
C LYS A 102 -8.74 -9.99 30.84
N ASP A 103 -9.29 -8.98 31.52
CA ASP A 103 -10.67 -8.96 31.99
C ASP A 103 -11.69 -8.77 30.85
N GLU A 104 -11.26 -8.19 29.72
CA GLU A 104 -12.08 -8.00 28.52
C GLU A 104 -12.04 -9.23 27.61
N LEU A 105 -10.87 -9.90 27.55
CA LEU A 105 -10.68 -11.12 26.76
C LEU A 105 -11.22 -12.38 27.46
N CYS A 106 -11.30 -12.37 28.79
CA CYS A 106 -11.74 -13.52 29.58
C CYS A 106 -13.12 -13.23 30.20
N PRO A 107 -14.22 -13.84 29.70
CA PRO A 107 -15.56 -13.62 30.26
C PRO A 107 -15.75 -14.20 31.68
N GLY A 108 -14.70 -14.74 32.31
CA GLY A 108 -14.72 -15.32 33.65
C GLY A 108 -15.36 -16.72 33.70
N SER A 109 -15.18 -17.42 34.82
CA SER A 109 -15.71 -18.78 35.01
C SER A 109 -17.24 -18.82 35.00
N GLU A 110 -17.89 -17.80 35.55
CA GLU A 110 -19.36 -17.74 35.66
C GLU A 110 -20.05 -17.62 34.29
N ALA A 111 -19.51 -16.82 33.37
CA ALA A 111 -20.05 -16.70 32.02
C ALA A 111 -19.80 -17.98 31.19
N LEU A 112 -18.65 -18.64 31.39
CA LEU A 112 -18.34 -19.92 30.76
C LEU A 112 -19.27 -21.04 31.26
N GLU A 113 -19.60 -21.07 32.55
CA GLU A 113 -20.57 -22.02 33.11
C GLU A 113 -21.97 -21.82 32.51
N LYS A 114 -22.46 -20.56 32.43
CA LYS A 114 -23.73 -20.23 31.77
C LYS A 114 -23.77 -20.64 30.30
N MET A 115 -22.68 -20.43 29.56
CA MET A 115 -22.58 -20.89 28.17
C MET A 115 -22.62 -22.42 28.09
N ASN A 116 -21.86 -23.11 28.94
CA ASN A 116 -21.80 -24.59 28.96
C ASN A 116 -23.14 -25.23 29.35
N GLU A 117 -23.93 -24.61 30.23
CA GLU A 117 -25.29 -25.06 30.53
C GLU A 117 -26.22 -25.00 29.32
N GLY A 118 -26.09 -23.97 28.47
CA GLY A 118 -26.86 -23.84 27.22
C GLY A 118 -26.51 -24.89 26.15
N PHE A 119 -25.33 -25.50 26.21
CA PHE A 119 -24.88 -26.57 25.31
C PHE A 119 -25.03 -27.97 25.89
N ARG A 120 -25.47 -28.10 27.15
CA ARG A 120 -25.80 -29.38 27.76
C ARG A 120 -27.25 -29.73 27.41
N CYS A 121 -27.42 -30.66 26.46
CA CYS A 121 -28.70 -31.31 26.18
C CYS A 121 -29.21 -32.11 27.37
#